data_AF-A0AAJ1NAW6-F1
#
_entry.id   AF-A0AAJ1NAW6-F1
#
_cell.length_a   1.000
_cell.length_b   1.000
_cell.length_c   1.000
_cell.angle_alpha   90.00
_cell.angle_beta   90.00
_cell.angle_gamma   90.00
#
_symmetry.space_group_name_H-M   'P 1'
#
loop_
_entity.id
_entity.type
_entity.pdbx_description
1 polymer ?
#
loop_
_entity_poly.entity_id
_entity_poly.type
_entity_poly.pdbx_seq_one_letter_code
_entity_poly.pdbx_strand_id
1 'polypeptide(L)'
;MSSINQSIQTNSLNEISLIKESINIYQRKSGVLALCSEQNQWTQTLSPKQLLGPHAQSHDYLIGLIAYGVYLKDWKNLHGVERLNALQLKEIGIDPSLLRDKSTGFEANICRFNDLYIISFAGSDELVDFYADLRQGLGYFEPQYFQAVNLTNILHRVSKGNMICIGHSLGGGLATFAALASQTPCIAFSSAGVSANTIKQIGMDYETAKQVAKDGLVRFYVVRYDWLDLLQSVMPFPPALGNKIVLDYYKGEKTWRDWLPHRLLTRNFIAHTMPKILKMMCHFTPWVNKQAMVNDDFNTQLEEFSCNFALSHDSTLADWQNSCENSIKQGNVTEFSTLLSMRNKPANFNELLGYAVRSTDPRFMKILLSSAYTDEIRKTSLPQNRTYLHLAAQSGRLEQLEVLLAEGVEINAIDDLGNTSLHDALGSHALSVAEFLLSQGADWRIKNYQGYDCRDVLVNHMIKVDMLSAQGKRMREKLQMIMMQ
;
A
#
# COMPACT_ATOMS: atom_id res chain seq x y z
N MET A 1 26.79 -5.17 27.39
CA MET A 1 25.58 -4.31 27.36
C MET A 1 25.87 -2.86 26.94
N SER A 2 27.12 -2.38 26.88
CA SER A 2 27.44 -1.02 26.37
C SER A 2 27.66 -0.93 24.86
N SER A 3 28.01 -2.04 24.19
CA SER A 3 28.29 -2.09 22.74
C SER A 3 27.05 -2.27 21.83
N ILE A 4 25.89 -2.60 22.41
CA ILE A 4 24.62 -2.78 21.66
C ILE A 4 23.84 -1.45 21.58
N ASN A 5 24.02 -0.54 22.55
CA ASN A 5 23.39 0.79 22.51
C ASN A 5 24.09 1.77 21.56
N GLN A 6 25.34 1.53 21.18
CA GLN A 6 26.05 2.35 20.19
C GLN A 6 25.66 2.02 18.74
N SER A 7 25.30 0.77 18.41
CA SER A 7 24.91 0.39 17.05
C SER A 7 23.49 0.83 16.67
N ILE A 8 22.62 1.03 17.67
CA ILE A 8 21.25 1.52 17.47
C ILE A 8 21.24 3.04 17.20
N GLN A 9 22.14 3.82 17.82
CA GLN A 9 22.27 5.26 17.54
C GLN A 9 22.98 5.57 16.21
N THR A 10 23.88 4.72 15.72
CA THR A 10 24.66 5.00 14.50
C THR A 10 23.86 4.78 13.21
N ASN A 11 22.86 3.91 13.19
CA ASN A 11 22.06 3.66 11.98
C ASN A 11 21.03 4.76 11.70
N SER A 12 20.36 5.30 12.73
CA SER A 12 19.42 6.43 12.56
C SER A 12 20.12 7.73 12.13
N LEU A 13 21.39 7.91 12.53
CA LEU A 13 22.22 9.06 12.14
C LEU A 13 22.62 9.02 10.66
N ASN A 14 22.80 7.84 10.04
CA ASN A 14 23.23 7.69 8.64
C ASN A 14 22.11 7.91 7.61
N GLU A 15 20.86 7.55 7.92
CA GLU A 15 19.76 7.69 6.95
C GLU A 15 19.25 9.13 6.87
N ILE A 16 19.19 9.81 8.02
CA ILE A 16 18.99 11.26 8.06
C ILE A 16 20.20 11.95 7.42
N SER A 17 21.43 11.44 7.57
CA SER A 17 22.59 12.04 6.88
C SER A 17 22.48 11.97 5.36
N LEU A 18 21.83 10.96 4.76
CA LEU A 18 21.59 10.89 3.31
C LEU A 18 20.62 11.97 2.83
N ILE A 19 19.55 12.24 3.59
CA ILE A 19 18.65 13.38 3.32
C ILE A 19 19.43 14.68 3.45
N LYS A 20 20.18 14.85 4.54
CA LYS A 20 21.03 16.01 4.78
C LYS A 20 22.14 16.18 3.74
N GLU A 21 22.72 15.10 3.23
CA GLU A 21 23.75 15.09 2.20
C GLU A 21 23.16 15.43 0.83
N SER A 22 21.96 14.91 0.52
CA SER A 22 21.21 15.32 -0.67
C SER A 22 20.82 16.80 -0.64
N ILE A 23 20.51 17.34 0.53
CA ILE A 23 20.23 18.77 0.75
C ILE A 23 21.53 19.60 0.68
N ASN A 24 22.59 19.19 1.38
CA ASN A 24 23.87 19.91 1.47
C ASN A 24 24.67 19.92 0.16
N ILE A 25 24.63 18.86 -0.64
CA ILE A 25 25.29 18.82 -1.96
C ILE A 25 24.75 19.93 -2.89
N TYR A 26 23.44 20.24 -2.79
CA TYR A 26 22.80 21.19 -3.69
C TYR A 26 22.76 22.62 -3.17
N GLN A 27 22.65 22.85 -1.86
CA GLN A 27 22.78 24.19 -1.26
C GLN A 27 24.07 24.92 -1.67
N ARG A 28 25.12 24.18 -2.06
CA ARG A 28 26.38 24.74 -2.56
C ARG A 28 26.31 25.31 -3.98
N LYS A 29 25.21 25.16 -4.74
CA LYS A 29 25.16 25.49 -6.17
C LYS A 29 24.24 26.64 -6.64
N SER A 30 23.34 27.21 -5.83
CA SER A 30 22.66 28.49 -6.19
C SER A 30 21.71 29.02 -5.08
N GLY A 31 21.54 30.35 -5.03
CA GLY A 31 20.65 31.03 -4.08
C GLY A 31 19.13 30.84 -4.29
N VAL A 32 18.71 29.97 -5.22
CA VAL A 32 17.29 29.70 -5.56
C VAL A 32 16.71 28.51 -4.75
N LEU A 33 17.54 27.83 -3.95
CA LEU A 33 17.28 26.53 -3.31
C LEU A 33 16.67 26.60 -1.90
N ALA A 34 16.09 27.73 -1.48
CA ALA A 34 15.50 27.87 -0.14
C ALA A 34 14.46 26.79 0.18
N LEU A 35 13.73 26.30 -0.83
CA LEU A 35 12.68 25.27 -0.71
C LEU A 35 13.22 23.83 -0.53
N CYS A 36 14.47 23.56 -0.83
CA CYS A 36 15.09 22.24 -0.68
C CYS A 36 16.16 22.26 0.42
N SER A 37 15.92 23.05 1.48
CA SER A 37 16.83 23.23 2.60
C SER A 37 16.30 22.58 3.89
N GLU A 38 17.21 22.27 4.82
CA GLU A 38 16.84 21.81 6.18
C GLU A 38 15.95 22.83 6.92
N GLN A 39 16.01 24.10 6.52
CA GLN A 39 15.23 25.19 7.11
C GLN A 39 13.83 25.33 6.49
N ASN A 40 13.55 24.64 5.37
CA ASN A 40 12.24 24.72 4.76
C ASN A 40 11.23 23.89 5.58
N GLN A 41 10.23 24.56 6.12
CA GLN A 41 9.13 23.94 6.85
C GLN A 41 7.83 24.54 6.31
N TRP A 42 6.72 23.82 6.41
CA TRP A 42 5.43 24.45 6.21
C TRP A 42 5.20 25.46 7.34
N THR A 43 5.13 26.74 6.99
CA THR A 43 5.03 27.86 7.96
C THR A 43 3.59 28.33 8.19
N GLN A 44 2.62 27.78 7.46
CA GLN A 44 1.21 28.11 7.53
C GLN A 44 0.35 26.84 7.58
N THR A 45 -0.90 26.97 8.03
CA THR A 45 -1.87 25.88 7.96
C THR A 45 -2.08 25.47 6.51
N LEU A 46 -1.73 24.22 6.19
CA LEU A 46 -1.91 23.63 4.87
C LEU A 46 -3.21 22.84 4.84
N SER A 47 -4.08 23.17 3.90
CA SER A 47 -5.34 22.45 3.67
C SER A 47 -5.20 21.48 2.49
N PRO A 48 -5.91 20.33 2.49
CA PRO A 48 -5.90 19.39 1.37
C PRO A 48 -6.26 20.05 0.03
N LYS A 49 -7.18 21.03 0.03
CA LYS A 49 -7.60 21.73 -1.20
C LYS A 49 -6.45 22.44 -1.92
N GLN A 50 -5.46 22.94 -1.18
CA GLN A 50 -4.29 23.59 -1.77
C GLN A 50 -3.36 22.59 -2.48
N LEU A 51 -3.49 21.31 -2.17
CA LEU A 51 -2.71 20.23 -2.76
C LEU A 51 -3.44 19.55 -3.93
N LEU A 52 -4.59 20.04 -4.37
CA LEU A 52 -5.25 19.58 -5.60
C LEU A 52 -4.60 20.23 -6.82
N GLY A 53 -4.69 19.54 -7.95
CA GLY A 53 -4.32 20.06 -9.26
C GLY A 53 -3.33 19.15 -10.00
N PRO A 54 -3.29 19.27 -11.35
CA PRO A 54 -2.55 18.36 -12.21
C PRO A 54 -1.04 18.65 -12.29
N HIS A 55 -0.60 19.82 -11.84
CA HIS A 55 0.77 20.29 -12.03
C HIS A 55 1.61 20.17 -10.76
N ALA A 56 2.93 20.11 -10.95
CA ALA A 56 3.91 20.16 -9.87
C ALA A 56 3.71 21.40 -8.99
N GLN A 57 3.78 21.21 -7.67
CA GLN A 57 3.64 22.27 -6.68
C GLN A 57 4.86 22.35 -5.77
N SER A 58 5.08 23.53 -5.17
CA SER A 58 6.20 23.76 -4.24
C SER A 58 6.15 22.90 -2.98
N HIS A 59 4.95 22.47 -2.56
CA HIS A 59 4.76 21.59 -1.40
C HIS A 59 5.24 20.15 -1.66
N ASP A 60 5.32 19.74 -2.94
CA ASP A 60 5.50 18.33 -3.32
C ASP A 60 6.87 17.78 -2.93
N TYR A 61 7.89 18.63 -2.83
CA TYR A 61 9.21 18.22 -2.37
C TYR A 61 9.20 17.75 -0.92
N LEU A 62 8.56 18.52 -0.02
CA LEU A 62 8.44 18.11 1.38
C LEU A 62 7.57 16.86 1.51
N ILE A 63 6.51 16.76 0.70
CA ILE A 63 5.69 15.54 0.63
C ILE A 63 6.52 14.34 0.22
N GLY A 64 7.43 14.49 -0.75
CA GLY A 64 8.36 13.43 -1.14
C GLY A 64 9.29 13.01 -0.01
N LEU A 65 9.78 13.96 0.80
CA LEU A 65 10.60 13.64 1.98
C LEU A 65 9.79 12.83 3.01
N ILE A 66 8.53 13.20 3.26
CA ILE A 66 7.63 12.47 4.16
C ILE A 66 7.33 11.07 3.62
N ALA A 67 7.10 10.94 2.30
CA ALA A 67 6.90 9.64 1.65
C ALA A 67 8.13 8.75 1.80
N TYR A 68 9.34 9.30 1.67
CA TYR A 68 10.58 8.56 1.93
C TYR A 68 10.72 8.15 3.41
N GLY A 69 10.18 8.97 4.32
CA GLY A 69 10.11 8.67 5.74
C GLY A 69 9.43 7.33 6.07
N VAL A 70 8.59 6.77 5.19
CA VAL A 70 7.96 5.47 5.47
C VAL A 70 8.99 4.34 5.64
N TYR A 71 10.11 4.42 4.94
CA TYR A 71 11.20 3.45 4.96
C TYR A 71 12.18 3.65 6.13
N LEU A 72 12.06 4.76 6.86
CA LEU A 72 12.98 5.12 7.93
C LEU A 72 12.47 4.57 9.27
N LYS A 73 13.33 3.86 9.99
CA LYS A 73 12.94 3.17 11.24
C LYS A 73 12.68 4.13 12.40
N ASP A 74 13.50 5.16 12.58
CA ASP A 74 13.57 5.92 13.84
C ASP A 74 13.39 7.44 13.69
N TRP A 75 12.51 7.90 12.79
CA TRP A 75 12.19 9.34 12.69
C TRP A 75 10.87 9.69 13.41
N LYS A 76 10.89 10.83 14.12
CA LYS A 76 9.73 11.36 14.86
C LYS A 76 9.17 12.63 14.25
N ASN A 77 10.05 13.49 13.74
CA ASN A 77 9.65 14.74 13.11
C ASN A 77 10.52 14.98 11.87
N LEU A 78 9.89 15.42 10.79
CA LEU A 78 10.53 15.77 9.54
C LEU A 78 9.93 17.09 9.07
N HIS A 79 10.71 18.18 9.18
CA HIS A 79 10.33 19.52 8.76
C HIS A 79 8.97 20.01 9.32
N GLY A 80 8.71 19.76 10.61
CA GLY A 80 7.48 20.16 11.29
C GLY A 80 6.36 19.13 11.19
N VAL A 81 6.51 18.08 10.38
CA VAL A 81 5.55 16.97 10.31
C VAL A 81 5.94 15.88 11.31
N GLU A 82 5.02 15.53 12.20
CA GLU A 82 5.21 14.51 13.24
C GLU A 82 4.71 13.13 12.76
N ARG A 83 5.50 12.07 12.94
CA ARG A 83 5.03 10.68 12.76
C ARG A 83 4.32 10.23 14.04
N LEU A 84 3.05 9.83 13.93
CA LEU A 84 2.28 9.41 15.09
C LEU A 84 2.77 8.07 15.63
N ASN A 85 2.98 8.00 16.95
CA ASN A 85 3.36 6.78 17.62
C ASN A 85 2.13 5.95 18.05
N ALA A 86 2.36 4.73 18.56
CA ALA A 86 1.30 3.81 18.95
C ALA A 86 0.32 4.38 19.99
N LEU A 87 0.77 5.22 20.93
CA LEU A 87 -0.08 5.85 21.93
C LEU A 87 -0.98 6.90 21.29
N GLN A 88 -0.39 7.80 20.49
CA GLN A 88 -1.12 8.85 19.78
C GLN A 88 -2.16 8.29 18.81
N LEU A 89 -1.85 7.18 18.13
CA LEU A 89 -2.79 6.48 17.26
C LEU A 89 -3.98 5.92 18.05
N LYS A 90 -3.73 5.28 19.19
CA LYS A 90 -4.80 4.77 20.07
C LYS A 90 -5.67 5.88 20.64
N GLU A 91 -5.07 7.02 21.02
CA GLU A 91 -5.80 8.20 21.50
C GLU A 91 -6.80 8.73 20.46
N ILE A 92 -6.46 8.65 19.17
CA ILE A 92 -7.36 9.04 18.08
C ILE A 92 -8.20 7.87 17.54
N GLY A 93 -8.19 6.72 18.23
CA GLY A 93 -9.02 5.56 17.90
C GLY A 93 -8.54 4.72 16.71
N ILE A 94 -7.25 4.77 16.38
CA ILE A 94 -6.62 3.93 15.36
C ILE A 94 -5.75 2.88 16.04
N ASP A 95 -6.01 1.60 15.74
CA ASP A 95 -5.14 0.52 16.19
C ASP A 95 -3.83 0.51 15.41
N PRO A 96 -2.66 0.65 16.07
CA PRO A 96 -1.35 0.58 15.42
C PRO A 96 -1.10 -0.72 14.65
N SER A 97 -1.76 -1.83 15.01
CA SER A 97 -1.63 -3.10 14.30
C SER A 97 -2.06 -3.00 12.82
N LEU A 98 -2.97 -2.08 12.50
CA LEU A 98 -3.47 -1.85 11.15
C LEU A 98 -2.43 -1.22 10.22
N LEU A 99 -1.35 -0.65 10.77
CA LEU A 99 -0.30 0.00 9.98
C LEU A 99 0.67 -1.00 9.33
N ARG A 100 0.71 -2.25 9.79
CA ARG A 100 1.66 -3.23 9.27
C ARG A 100 1.13 -4.65 9.30
N ASP A 101 1.21 -5.33 8.17
CA ASP A 101 0.90 -6.75 8.05
C ASP A 101 2.02 -7.44 7.25
N LYS A 102 2.87 -8.18 7.96
CA LYS A 102 3.99 -8.89 7.35
C LYS A 102 3.56 -9.94 6.34
N SER A 103 2.39 -10.56 6.55
CA SER A 103 1.89 -11.61 5.66
C SER A 103 1.44 -11.07 4.30
N THR A 104 1.12 -9.79 4.20
CA THR A 104 0.78 -9.15 2.93
C THR A 104 1.86 -8.21 2.43
N GLY A 105 2.88 -7.92 3.26
CA GLY A 105 3.84 -6.86 2.99
C GLY A 105 3.25 -5.45 3.15
N PHE A 106 2.02 -5.33 3.66
CA PHE A 106 1.39 -4.03 3.88
C PHE A 106 2.13 -3.25 4.95
N GLU A 107 2.51 -2.01 4.63
CA GLU A 107 3.13 -1.10 5.57
C GLU A 107 2.71 0.34 5.28
N ALA A 108 2.33 1.05 6.34
CA ALA A 108 1.89 2.44 6.27
C ALA A 108 2.35 3.22 7.52
N ASN A 109 2.46 4.54 7.37
CA ASN A 109 2.63 5.47 8.47
C ASN A 109 1.58 6.56 8.41
N ILE A 110 1.16 7.02 9.58
CA ILE A 110 0.30 8.20 9.70
C ILE A 110 1.13 9.31 10.34
N CYS A 111 1.20 10.43 9.65
CA CYS A 111 1.86 11.63 10.10
C CYS A 111 0.84 12.75 10.29
N ARG A 112 1.21 13.77 11.06
CA ARG A 112 0.38 14.93 11.34
C ARG A 112 1.19 16.22 11.19
N PHE A 113 0.59 17.20 10.52
CA PHE A 113 1.07 18.58 10.49
C PHE A 113 -0.08 19.50 10.88
N ASN A 114 -0.03 20.06 12.09
CA ASN A 114 -1.16 20.77 12.70
C ASN A 114 -2.43 19.87 12.67
N ASP A 115 -3.47 20.30 11.96
CA ASP A 115 -4.72 19.53 11.81
C ASP A 115 -4.73 18.60 10.58
N LEU A 116 -3.72 18.70 9.70
CA LEU A 116 -3.63 17.90 8.49
C LEU A 116 -3.02 16.53 8.79
N TYR A 117 -3.74 15.46 8.42
CA TYR A 117 -3.24 14.09 8.49
C TYR A 117 -2.63 13.66 7.15
N ILE A 118 -1.57 12.86 7.21
CA ILE A 118 -0.86 12.35 6.04
C ILE A 118 -0.74 10.84 6.20
N ILE A 119 -1.39 10.08 5.33
CA ILE A 119 -1.20 8.63 5.28
C ILE A 119 -0.19 8.30 4.18
N SER A 120 0.90 7.65 4.58
CA SER A 120 2.01 7.27 3.70
C SER A 120 2.09 5.76 3.60
N PHE A 121 1.96 5.20 2.40
CA PHE A 121 2.10 3.77 2.15
C PHE A 121 3.48 3.43 1.62
N ALA A 122 4.09 2.37 2.15
CA ALA A 122 5.36 1.85 1.64
C ALA A 122 5.12 1.00 0.38
N GLY A 123 6.05 1.08 -0.57
CA GLY A 123 6.20 0.06 -1.59
C GLY A 123 7.10 -1.08 -1.11
N SER A 124 6.99 -2.26 -1.73
CA SER A 124 7.81 -3.43 -1.38
C SER A 124 9.31 -3.16 -1.54
N ASP A 125 10.10 -3.48 -0.52
CA ASP A 125 11.56 -3.34 -0.53
C ASP A 125 12.24 -4.37 -1.47
N GLU A 126 11.51 -5.42 -1.86
CA GLU A 126 11.98 -6.53 -2.71
C GLU A 126 11.36 -6.43 -4.12
N LEU A 127 11.79 -5.41 -4.87
CA LEU A 127 11.26 -5.08 -6.21
C LEU A 127 11.37 -6.23 -7.23
N VAL A 128 12.29 -7.18 -7.02
CA VAL A 128 12.51 -8.33 -7.91
C VAL A 128 11.49 -9.44 -7.64
N ASP A 129 11.26 -9.79 -6.37
CA ASP A 129 10.29 -10.81 -5.97
C ASP A 129 8.86 -10.32 -6.20
N PHE A 130 8.60 -9.03 -5.92
CA PHE A 130 7.35 -8.38 -6.29
C PHE A 130 7.04 -8.57 -7.78
N TYR A 131 8.00 -8.39 -8.69
CA TYR A 131 7.74 -8.55 -10.12
C TYR A 131 7.54 -10.02 -10.54
N ALA A 132 8.28 -10.96 -9.94
CA ALA A 132 8.11 -12.38 -10.20
C ALA A 132 6.71 -12.87 -9.77
N ASP A 133 6.24 -12.42 -8.62
CA ASP A 133 4.91 -12.73 -8.07
C ASP A 133 3.79 -12.00 -8.84
N LEU A 134 4.00 -10.71 -9.16
CA LEU A 134 3.08 -9.85 -9.92
C LEU A 134 2.89 -10.36 -11.36
N ARG A 135 3.92 -10.97 -11.98
CA ARG A 135 3.86 -11.52 -13.36
C ARG A 135 3.21 -12.89 -13.42
N GLN A 136 3.32 -13.71 -12.37
CA GLN A 136 2.65 -15.01 -12.30
C GLN A 136 1.13 -14.88 -12.07
N GLY A 137 0.67 -13.73 -11.58
CA GLY A 137 -0.73 -13.49 -11.17
C GLY A 137 -1.42 -12.24 -11.78
N LEU A 138 -1.26 -11.96 -13.07
CA LEU A 138 -1.82 -10.80 -13.82
C LEU A 138 -3.37 -10.61 -13.82
N GLY A 139 -4.09 -11.15 -12.82
CA GLY A 139 -5.49 -10.84 -12.46
C GLY A 139 -5.66 -9.96 -11.20
N TYR A 140 -4.57 -9.45 -10.63
CA TYR A 140 -4.42 -8.38 -9.60
C TYR A 140 -5.53 -8.19 -8.56
N PHE A 141 -5.51 -9.06 -7.56
CA PHE A 141 -6.06 -8.83 -6.24
C PHE A 141 -4.93 -8.91 -5.20
N GLU A 142 -4.56 -7.77 -4.62
CA GLU A 142 -3.68 -7.72 -3.45
C GLU A 142 -4.52 -7.36 -2.21
N PRO A 143 -4.50 -8.17 -1.13
CA PRO A 143 -5.16 -7.84 0.14
C PRO A 143 -4.83 -6.43 0.66
N GLN A 144 -3.64 -5.95 0.32
CA GLN A 144 -3.11 -4.63 0.67
C GLN A 144 -4.02 -3.47 0.22
N TYR A 145 -4.74 -3.58 -0.90
CA TYR A 145 -5.65 -2.52 -1.35
C TYR A 145 -6.86 -2.39 -0.43
N PHE A 146 -7.41 -3.51 0.05
CA PHE A 146 -8.49 -3.48 1.03
C PHE A 146 -8.00 -2.98 2.39
N GLN A 147 -6.79 -3.38 2.80
CA GLN A 147 -6.14 -2.83 4.01
C GLN A 147 -5.96 -1.31 3.90
N ALA A 148 -5.52 -0.81 2.75
CA ALA A 148 -5.40 0.63 2.48
C ALA A 148 -6.75 1.34 2.58
N VAL A 149 -7.81 0.78 2.00
CA VAL A 149 -9.17 1.34 2.08
C VAL A 149 -9.68 1.36 3.51
N ASN A 150 -9.55 0.27 4.26
CA ASN A 150 -10.02 0.20 5.64
C ASN A 150 -9.29 1.22 6.53
N LEU A 151 -7.96 1.24 6.48
CA LEU A 151 -7.16 2.18 7.26
C LEU A 151 -7.48 3.64 6.90
N THR A 152 -7.64 3.93 5.60
CA THR A 152 -8.02 5.26 5.11
C THR A 152 -9.44 5.62 5.54
N ASN A 153 -10.39 4.68 5.55
CA ASN A 153 -11.75 4.91 5.99
C ASN A 153 -11.81 5.29 7.48
N ILE A 154 -11.01 4.62 8.32
CA ILE A 154 -10.87 4.97 9.74
C ILE A 154 -10.25 6.38 9.86
N LEU A 155 -9.13 6.64 9.19
CA LEU A 155 -8.45 7.93 9.26
C LEU A 155 -9.31 9.08 8.70
N HIS A 156 -10.09 8.83 7.65
CA HIS A 156 -10.99 9.82 7.05
C HIS A 156 -12.07 10.26 8.05
N ARG A 157 -12.61 9.32 8.84
CA ARG A 157 -13.55 9.65 9.93
C ARG A 157 -12.89 10.48 11.03
N VAL A 158 -11.73 10.04 11.51
CA VAL A 158 -10.97 10.72 12.58
C VAL A 158 -10.56 12.14 12.17
N SER A 159 -10.06 12.30 10.94
CA SER A 159 -9.60 13.59 10.40
C SER A 159 -10.72 14.45 9.81
N LYS A 160 -11.97 13.95 9.74
CA LYS A 160 -13.09 14.58 9.03
C LYS A 160 -12.75 14.93 7.57
N GLY A 161 -11.97 14.07 6.92
CA GLY A 161 -11.46 14.27 5.56
C GLY A 161 -10.30 15.27 5.43
N ASN A 162 -9.78 15.81 6.54
CA ASN A 162 -8.62 16.70 6.52
C ASN A 162 -7.31 15.90 6.41
N MET A 163 -7.14 15.22 5.28
CA MET A 163 -6.00 14.33 5.05
C MET A 163 -5.53 14.32 3.60
N ILE A 164 -4.32 13.79 3.38
CA ILE A 164 -3.78 13.45 2.05
C ILE A 164 -3.19 12.04 2.04
N CYS A 165 -3.13 11.44 0.85
CA CYS A 165 -2.51 10.14 0.61
C CYS A 165 -1.18 10.31 -0.13
N ILE A 166 -0.14 9.61 0.30
CA ILE A 166 1.17 9.64 -0.34
C ILE A 166 1.76 8.23 -0.40
N GLY A 167 2.66 7.99 -1.34
CA GLY A 167 3.32 6.69 -1.44
C GLY A 167 4.28 6.58 -2.61
N HIS A 168 5.08 5.52 -2.57
CA HIS A 168 6.11 5.23 -3.56
C HIS A 168 5.97 3.81 -4.10
N SER A 169 6.24 3.58 -5.39
CA SER A 169 6.17 2.25 -6.02
C SER A 169 4.79 1.60 -5.81
N LEU A 170 4.70 0.36 -5.31
CA LEU A 170 3.43 -0.26 -4.91
C LEU A 170 2.63 0.61 -3.92
N GLY A 171 3.30 1.23 -2.95
CA GLY A 171 2.68 2.16 -2.01
C GLY A 171 2.08 3.39 -2.70
N GLY A 172 2.62 3.82 -3.85
CA GLY A 172 2.01 4.85 -4.68
C GLY A 172 0.67 4.40 -5.28
N GLY A 173 0.57 3.13 -5.68
CA GLY A 173 -0.68 2.51 -6.13
C GLY A 173 -1.71 2.42 -5.01
N LEU A 174 -1.29 1.99 -3.81
CA LEU A 174 -2.13 1.97 -2.60
C LEU A 174 -2.62 3.38 -2.23
N ALA A 175 -1.74 4.38 -2.26
CA ALA A 175 -2.08 5.77 -2.00
C ALA A 175 -3.08 6.32 -3.02
N THR A 176 -2.86 6.03 -4.30
CA THR A 176 -3.77 6.41 -5.39
C THR A 176 -5.15 5.79 -5.21
N PHE A 177 -5.20 4.49 -4.89
CA PHE A 177 -6.45 3.78 -4.64
C PHE A 177 -7.19 4.33 -3.42
N ALA A 178 -6.49 4.53 -2.31
CA ALA A 178 -7.03 5.14 -1.10
C ALA A 178 -7.59 6.54 -1.36
N ALA A 179 -6.84 7.37 -2.09
CA ALA A 179 -7.26 8.72 -2.47
C ALA A 179 -8.51 8.75 -3.34
N LEU A 180 -8.62 7.83 -4.29
CA LEU A 180 -9.84 7.68 -5.11
C LEU A 180 -11.04 7.32 -4.24
N ALA A 181 -10.85 6.43 -3.26
CA ALA A 181 -11.90 6.01 -2.36
C ALA A 181 -12.31 7.11 -1.37
N SER A 182 -11.37 7.89 -0.84
CA SER A 182 -11.62 8.97 0.12
C SER A 182 -11.93 10.33 -0.52
N GLN A 183 -11.68 10.49 -1.83
CA GLN A 183 -11.70 11.77 -2.53
C GLN A 183 -10.73 12.81 -1.92
N THR A 184 -9.58 12.35 -1.44
CA THR A 184 -8.53 13.20 -0.87
C THR A 184 -7.34 13.35 -1.83
N PRO A 185 -6.61 14.48 -1.82
CA PRO A 185 -5.46 14.68 -2.70
C PRO A 185 -4.40 13.59 -2.53
N CYS A 186 -3.78 13.19 -3.65
CA CYS A 186 -2.70 12.22 -3.69
C CYS A 186 -1.47 12.74 -4.42
N ILE A 187 -0.31 12.57 -3.79
CA ILE A 187 0.99 12.81 -4.40
C ILE A 187 1.80 11.52 -4.30
N ALA A 188 2.02 10.86 -5.44
CA ALA A 188 2.72 9.59 -5.51
C ALA A 188 4.07 9.71 -6.25
N PHE A 189 4.94 8.72 -6.05
CA PHE A 189 6.29 8.71 -6.59
C PHE A 189 6.59 7.35 -7.22
N SER A 190 6.95 7.34 -8.51
CA SER A 190 7.12 6.12 -9.32
C SER A 190 6.01 5.10 -9.07
N SER A 191 4.76 5.58 -9.11
CA SER A 191 3.58 4.83 -8.67
C SER A 191 3.32 3.60 -9.54
N ALA A 192 2.98 2.49 -8.89
CA ALA A 192 2.36 1.35 -9.55
C ALA A 192 0.94 1.71 -10.02
N GLY A 193 0.52 1.09 -11.11
CA GLY A 193 -0.82 1.20 -11.65
C GLY A 193 -1.85 0.42 -10.85
N VAL A 194 -3.09 0.90 -10.91
CA VAL A 194 -4.24 0.27 -10.23
C VAL A 194 -5.15 -0.33 -11.29
N SER A 195 -5.41 -1.63 -11.18
CA SER A 195 -6.21 -2.35 -12.17
C SER A 195 -7.69 -1.99 -12.10
N ALA A 196 -8.39 -2.08 -13.24
CA ALA A 196 -9.84 -1.88 -13.28
C ALA A 196 -10.59 -2.92 -12.42
N ASN A 197 -10.06 -4.13 -12.28
CA ASN A 197 -10.67 -5.16 -11.44
C ASN A 197 -10.58 -4.80 -9.96
N THR A 198 -9.44 -4.28 -9.51
CA THR A 198 -9.24 -3.80 -8.13
C THR A 198 -10.21 -2.68 -7.78
N ILE A 199 -10.41 -1.72 -8.70
CA ILE A 199 -11.39 -0.62 -8.54
C ILE A 199 -12.83 -1.15 -8.45
N LYS A 200 -13.19 -2.09 -9.34
CA LYS A 200 -14.53 -2.69 -9.37
C LYS A 200 -14.87 -3.52 -8.13
N GLN A 201 -13.88 -4.14 -7.49
CA GLN A 201 -14.12 -5.00 -6.32
C GLN A 201 -14.61 -4.23 -5.10
N ILE A 202 -14.20 -2.97 -4.93
CA ILE A 202 -14.80 -2.08 -3.94
C ILE A 202 -16.01 -1.30 -4.50
N GLY A 203 -16.60 -1.77 -5.61
CA GLY A 203 -17.82 -1.23 -6.20
C GLY A 203 -17.66 0.09 -6.95
N MET A 204 -16.45 0.66 -7.04
CA MET A 204 -16.21 1.92 -7.74
C MET A 204 -16.26 1.76 -9.26
N ASP A 205 -16.62 2.84 -9.95
CA ASP A 205 -16.58 2.92 -11.40
C ASP A 205 -15.18 3.31 -11.88
N TYR A 206 -14.59 2.50 -12.76
CA TYR A 206 -13.20 2.69 -13.19
C TYR A 206 -12.99 3.94 -14.04
N GLU A 207 -13.89 4.24 -14.98
CA GLU A 207 -13.73 5.42 -15.83
C GLU A 207 -13.94 6.71 -15.03
N THR A 208 -14.89 6.71 -14.10
CA THR A 208 -15.08 7.80 -13.15
C THR A 208 -13.82 7.99 -12.30
N ALA A 209 -13.27 6.92 -11.73
CA ALA A 209 -12.05 6.99 -10.93
C ALA A 209 -10.85 7.53 -11.74
N LYS A 210 -10.67 7.05 -12.96
CA LYS A 210 -9.63 7.52 -13.88
C LYS A 210 -9.80 9.00 -14.24
N GLN A 211 -11.03 9.46 -14.47
CA GLN A 211 -11.31 10.86 -14.77
C GLN A 211 -11.02 11.75 -13.55
N VAL A 212 -11.52 11.39 -12.38
CA VAL A 212 -11.29 12.12 -11.12
C VAL A 212 -9.78 12.21 -10.79
N ALA A 213 -9.02 11.14 -11.02
CA ALA A 213 -7.56 11.18 -10.87
C ALA A 213 -6.94 12.24 -11.79
N LYS A 214 -7.34 12.28 -13.07
CA LYS A 214 -6.85 13.22 -14.08
C LYS A 214 -7.29 14.67 -13.82
N ASP A 215 -8.45 14.88 -13.23
CA ASP A 215 -8.97 16.22 -12.90
C ASP A 215 -8.20 16.91 -11.76
N GLY A 216 -7.11 16.29 -11.28
CA GLY A 216 -6.17 16.88 -10.35
C GLY A 216 -6.30 16.34 -8.93
N LEU A 217 -7.05 15.27 -8.72
CA LEU A 217 -7.03 14.56 -7.43
C LEU A 217 -5.66 13.89 -7.20
N VAL A 218 -5.07 13.34 -8.28
CA VAL A 218 -3.82 12.59 -8.22
C VAL A 218 -2.80 13.21 -9.17
N ARG A 219 -1.59 13.44 -8.65
CA ARG A 219 -0.40 13.66 -9.47
C ARG A 219 0.73 12.78 -8.97
N PHE A 220 1.64 12.41 -9.87
CA PHE A 220 2.75 11.55 -9.52
C PHE A 220 4.02 11.87 -10.29
N TYR A 221 5.16 11.66 -9.65
CA TYR A 221 6.47 11.94 -10.21
C TYR A 221 7.13 10.66 -10.72
N VAL A 222 7.78 10.73 -11.88
CA VAL A 222 8.58 9.64 -12.44
C VAL A 222 9.89 10.22 -12.96
N VAL A 223 11.01 9.55 -12.69
CA VAL A 223 12.29 9.89 -13.32
C VAL A 223 12.43 9.11 -14.63
N ARG A 224 12.93 9.73 -15.70
CA ARG A 224 13.18 9.01 -16.96
C ARG A 224 14.00 7.75 -16.72
N TYR A 225 13.67 6.72 -17.50
CA TYR A 225 14.21 5.37 -17.42
C TYR A 225 13.74 4.55 -16.22
N ASP A 226 12.78 5.04 -15.42
CA ASP A 226 12.12 4.21 -14.41
C ASP A 226 11.61 2.90 -15.04
N TRP A 227 12.03 1.77 -14.46
CA TRP A 227 11.73 0.45 -15.00
C TRP A 227 10.24 0.10 -14.91
N LEU A 228 9.55 0.52 -13.84
CA LEU A 228 8.13 0.24 -13.63
C LEU A 228 7.30 1.07 -14.61
N ASP A 229 7.67 2.33 -14.80
CA ASP A 229 7.02 3.18 -15.81
C ASP A 229 7.20 2.65 -17.23
N LEU A 230 8.40 2.16 -17.56
CA LEU A 230 8.67 1.51 -18.84
C LEU A 230 7.82 0.24 -18.99
N LEU A 231 7.79 -0.61 -17.97
CA LEU A 231 7.00 -1.84 -17.97
C LEU A 231 5.51 -1.55 -18.22
N GLN A 232 4.95 -0.59 -17.49
CA GLN A 232 3.53 -0.21 -17.60
C GLN A 232 3.17 0.41 -18.96
N SER A 233 4.15 0.84 -19.75
CA SER A 233 3.92 1.39 -21.10
C SER A 233 4.08 0.36 -22.22
N VAL A 234 4.87 -0.71 -22.01
CA VAL A 234 5.19 -1.70 -23.05
C VAL A 234 4.49 -3.05 -22.86
N MET A 235 4.03 -3.36 -21.66
CA MET A 235 3.35 -4.61 -21.32
C MET A 235 1.90 -4.32 -20.89
N PRO A 236 0.99 -5.32 -20.90
CA PRO A 236 -0.42 -5.14 -20.51
C PRO A 236 -0.60 -5.01 -18.98
N PHE A 237 0.23 -4.20 -18.34
CA PHE A 237 0.08 -3.84 -16.92
C PHE A 237 -0.82 -2.61 -16.79
N PRO A 238 -1.58 -2.49 -15.69
CA PRO A 238 -2.35 -1.28 -15.42
C PRO A 238 -1.45 -0.04 -15.39
N PRO A 239 -1.84 1.08 -15.99
CA PRO A 239 -1.10 2.32 -15.87
C PRO A 239 -1.34 2.99 -14.51
N ALA A 240 -0.37 3.78 -14.04
CA ALA A 240 -0.58 4.72 -12.95
C ALA A 240 -1.69 5.73 -13.31
N LEU A 241 -2.62 5.96 -12.39
CA LEU A 241 -3.72 6.90 -12.56
C LEU A 241 -3.32 8.30 -12.08
N GLY A 242 -3.81 9.33 -12.78
CA GLY A 242 -3.56 10.73 -12.43
C GLY A 242 -2.65 11.45 -13.40
N ASN A 243 -2.10 12.57 -12.95
CA ASN A 243 -1.26 13.46 -13.75
C ASN A 243 0.22 13.13 -13.57
N LYS A 244 0.86 12.64 -14.64
CA LYS A 244 2.27 12.26 -14.65
C LYS A 244 3.17 13.47 -14.78
N ILE A 245 4.17 13.56 -13.89
CA ILE A 245 5.21 14.58 -13.91
C ILE A 245 6.55 13.88 -14.17
N VAL A 246 7.09 14.05 -15.37
CA VAL A 246 8.35 13.43 -15.78
C VAL A 246 9.52 14.33 -15.42
N LEU A 247 10.48 13.77 -14.69
CA LEU A 247 11.77 14.38 -14.37
C LEU A 247 12.85 13.77 -15.25
N ASP A 248 13.72 14.61 -15.82
CA ASP A 248 14.88 14.14 -16.57
C ASP A 248 15.83 13.32 -15.69
N TYR A 249 16.60 12.42 -16.30
CA TYR A 249 17.62 11.66 -15.59
C TYR A 249 18.94 12.43 -15.58
N TYR A 250 19.33 12.98 -14.42
CA TYR A 250 20.63 13.62 -14.23
C TYR A 250 21.59 12.72 -13.44
N LYS A 251 22.75 12.39 -14.03
CA LYS A 251 23.73 11.45 -13.47
C LYS A 251 24.56 12.05 -12.31
N GLY A 252 24.71 13.37 -12.23
CA GLY A 252 25.67 14.03 -11.33
C GLY A 252 27.05 14.22 -11.95
N GLU A 253 27.99 14.81 -11.19
CA GLU A 253 29.42 14.84 -11.54
C GLU A 253 29.99 13.41 -11.51
N LYS A 254 30.92 13.12 -12.43
CA LYS A 254 31.53 11.79 -12.56
C LYS A 254 32.21 11.38 -11.26
N THR A 255 31.84 10.23 -10.70
CA THR A 255 32.60 9.59 -9.61
C THR A 255 33.42 8.43 -10.17
N TRP A 256 34.54 8.08 -9.53
CA TRP A 256 35.46 7.03 -10.00
C TRP A 256 34.81 5.65 -10.20
N ARG A 257 33.61 5.42 -9.65
CA ARG A 257 32.79 4.22 -9.86
C ARG A 257 32.08 4.17 -11.23
N ASP A 258 32.21 5.23 -12.04
CA ASP A 258 31.60 5.39 -13.37
C ASP A 258 32.26 4.58 -14.50
N TRP A 259 32.96 3.48 -14.23
CA TRP A 259 33.60 2.61 -15.24
C TRP A 259 32.91 1.22 -15.41
N LEU A 260 32.01 0.80 -14.53
CA LEU A 260 31.44 -0.57 -14.58
C LEU A 260 30.37 -0.82 -15.68
N PRO A 261 30.24 -2.05 -16.25
CA PRO A 261 29.53 -2.32 -17.52
C PRO A 261 28.01 -2.61 -17.45
N HIS A 262 27.41 -2.88 -16.29
CA HIS A 262 26.00 -3.32 -16.16
C HIS A 262 24.92 -2.20 -16.15
N ARG A 263 25.18 -1.07 -16.83
CA ARG A 263 24.57 0.25 -16.51
C ARG A 263 23.09 0.45 -16.77
N LEU A 264 22.46 -0.24 -17.73
CA LEU A 264 21.07 0.06 -18.11
C LEU A 264 20.08 -0.40 -17.03
N LEU A 265 20.19 -1.66 -16.60
CA LEU A 265 19.35 -2.20 -15.53
C LEU A 265 19.55 -1.43 -14.23
N THR A 266 20.81 -1.20 -13.82
CA THR A 266 21.10 -0.43 -12.60
C THR A 266 20.56 1.00 -12.69
N ARG A 267 20.65 1.65 -13.85
CA ARG A 267 20.09 3.00 -14.06
C ARG A 267 18.58 3.00 -13.87
N ASN A 268 17.87 2.02 -14.42
CA ASN A 268 16.42 1.98 -14.37
C ASN A 268 15.91 1.72 -12.95
N PHE A 269 16.57 0.81 -12.21
CA PHE A 269 16.27 0.60 -10.79
C PHE A 269 16.63 1.81 -9.93
N ILE A 270 17.77 2.47 -10.19
CA ILE A 270 18.13 3.72 -9.48
C ILE A 270 17.10 4.81 -9.76
N ALA A 271 16.68 4.99 -11.02
CA ALA A 271 15.66 5.97 -11.43
C ALA A 271 14.37 5.83 -10.62
N HIS A 272 14.02 4.59 -10.26
CA HIS A 272 12.85 4.27 -9.48
C HIS A 272 12.93 4.67 -8.01
N THR A 273 14.12 4.75 -7.41
CA THR A 273 14.24 4.97 -5.95
C THR A 273 13.80 6.37 -5.50
N MET A 274 13.17 6.45 -4.32
CA MET A 274 12.83 7.73 -3.68
C MET A 274 13.99 8.72 -3.56
N PRO A 275 15.20 8.33 -3.10
CA PRO A 275 16.36 9.23 -3.08
C PRO A 275 16.67 9.83 -4.45
N LYS A 276 16.55 9.05 -5.54
CA LYS A 276 16.79 9.55 -6.88
C LYS A 276 15.69 10.51 -7.33
N ILE A 277 14.42 10.20 -7.08
CA ILE A 277 13.30 11.09 -7.40
C ILE A 277 13.47 12.44 -6.69
N LEU A 278 13.72 12.42 -5.38
CA LEU A 278 13.98 13.62 -4.57
C LEU A 278 15.15 14.45 -5.10
N LYS A 279 16.25 13.78 -5.50
CA LYS A 279 17.40 14.43 -6.11
C LYS A 279 17.03 15.14 -7.42
N MET A 280 16.19 14.52 -8.25
CA MET A 280 15.75 15.13 -9.52
C MET A 280 14.75 16.26 -9.28
N MET A 281 13.83 16.13 -8.31
CA MET A 281 12.92 17.21 -7.92
C MET A 281 13.69 18.46 -7.46
N CYS A 282 14.72 18.27 -6.63
CA CYS A 282 15.59 19.36 -6.18
C CYS A 282 16.40 19.97 -7.33
N HIS A 283 16.92 19.14 -8.25
CA HIS A 283 17.72 19.63 -9.37
C HIS A 283 16.91 20.43 -10.40
N PHE A 284 15.72 19.95 -10.77
CA PHE A 284 14.91 20.57 -11.82
C PHE A 284 13.92 21.61 -11.29
N THR A 285 13.51 21.51 -10.02
CA THR A 285 12.49 22.38 -9.40
C THR A 285 11.26 22.53 -10.31
N PRO A 286 10.54 21.44 -10.64
CA PRO A 286 9.48 21.43 -11.66
C PRO A 286 8.32 22.39 -11.38
N TRP A 287 8.12 22.77 -10.11
CA TRP A 287 7.14 23.79 -9.70
C TRP A 287 7.55 25.23 -10.06
N VAL A 288 8.82 25.48 -10.40
CA VAL A 288 9.34 26.77 -10.88
C VAL A 288 9.56 26.72 -12.39
N ASN A 289 10.28 25.71 -12.87
CA ASN A 289 10.69 25.58 -14.27
C ASN A 289 9.78 24.62 -15.04
N LYS A 290 8.66 25.16 -15.56
CA LYS A 290 7.70 24.39 -16.39
C LYS A 290 8.32 23.81 -17.68
N GLN A 291 9.43 24.38 -18.18
CA GLN A 291 10.11 23.91 -19.40
C GLN A 291 10.93 22.61 -19.20
N ALA A 292 11.20 22.19 -17.96
CA ALA A 292 11.89 20.92 -17.69
C ALA A 292 10.94 19.70 -17.71
N MET A 293 9.64 19.94 -17.93
CA MET A 293 8.61 18.92 -18.06
C MET A 293 8.34 18.71 -19.55
N VAL A 294 8.87 17.62 -20.11
CA VAL A 294 8.57 17.27 -21.50
C VAL A 294 7.22 16.57 -21.54
N ASN A 295 6.25 17.20 -22.22
CA ASN A 295 5.06 16.53 -22.76
C ASN A 295 5.46 15.75 -24.03
N ASP A 296 4.98 14.51 -24.07
CA ASP A 296 4.77 13.61 -25.22
C ASP A 296 5.55 13.85 -26.51
N ASP A 297 6.49 12.94 -26.78
CA ASP A 297 6.55 12.15 -28.01
C ASP A 297 7.87 11.37 -28.01
N PHE A 298 7.82 10.03 -27.89
CA PHE A 298 8.83 9.16 -28.51
C PHE A 298 8.29 7.74 -28.66
N ASN A 299 7.63 7.56 -29.80
CA ASN A 299 7.65 6.30 -30.52
C ASN A 299 9.01 6.19 -31.23
N THR A 300 9.50 4.97 -31.46
CA THR A 300 10.71 4.57 -32.23
C THR A 300 12.08 4.61 -31.53
N GLN A 301 12.38 3.54 -30.78
CA GLN A 301 13.39 2.52 -31.12
C GLN A 301 13.48 1.56 -29.92
N LEU A 302 12.57 0.60 -29.88
CA LEU A 302 12.64 -0.55 -28.97
C LEU A 302 13.75 -1.46 -29.48
N GLU A 303 14.95 -1.37 -28.90
CA GLU A 303 15.85 -2.52 -28.89
C GLU A 303 15.25 -3.57 -27.94
N GLU A 304 15.16 -4.81 -28.41
CA GLU A 304 14.51 -5.94 -27.74
C GLU A 304 14.93 -6.07 -26.27
N PHE A 305 13.96 -5.87 -25.38
CA PHE A 305 14.09 -6.11 -23.95
C PHE A 305 14.17 -7.63 -23.70
N SER A 306 15.35 -8.23 -23.85
CA SER A 306 15.59 -9.62 -23.44
C SER A 306 15.98 -9.68 -21.97
N CYS A 307 14.99 -9.92 -21.10
CA CYS A 307 15.24 -10.26 -19.70
C CYS A 307 15.72 -11.71 -19.59
N ASN A 308 17.00 -11.96 -19.79
CA ASN A 308 17.65 -13.19 -19.33
C ASN A 308 18.17 -12.98 -17.91
N PHE A 309 17.28 -13.13 -16.93
CA PHE A 309 17.70 -13.31 -15.55
C PHE A 309 18.20 -14.73 -15.39
N ALA A 310 19.51 -14.87 -15.17
CA ALA A 310 20.04 -16.10 -14.60
C ALA A 310 19.40 -16.26 -13.21
N LEU A 311 18.58 -17.30 -13.07
CA LEU A 311 18.08 -17.76 -11.78
C LEU A 311 19.31 -18.18 -10.96
N SER A 312 19.84 -17.29 -10.12
CA SER A 312 20.72 -17.70 -9.04
C SER A 312 19.84 -18.42 -8.02
N HIS A 313 19.64 -19.71 -8.24
CA HIS A 313 19.21 -20.63 -7.20
C HIS A 313 20.35 -20.69 -6.19
N ASP A 314 20.34 -19.79 -5.22
CA ASP A 314 21.11 -19.98 -4.00
C ASP A 314 20.33 -20.98 -3.14
N SER A 315 20.43 -22.25 -3.52
CA SER A 315 19.80 -23.36 -2.83
C SER A 315 20.57 -23.64 -1.55
N THR A 316 20.32 -22.83 -0.52
CA THR A 316 20.62 -23.20 0.86
C THR A 316 19.30 -23.36 1.57
N LEU A 317 18.92 -24.62 1.78
CA LEU A 317 17.83 -25.14 2.61
C LEU A 317 16.87 -24.06 3.18
N ALA A 318 15.98 -23.54 2.35
CA ALA A 318 14.92 -22.65 2.82
C ALA A 318 14.06 -23.43 3.83
N ASP A 319 13.75 -22.81 4.97
CA ASP A 319 12.85 -23.38 5.97
C ASP A 319 11.58 -23.91 5.29
N TRP A 320 11.14 -25.12 5.62
CA TRP A 320 9.96 -25.76 5.01
C TRP A 320 8.73 -24.84 5.01
N GLN A 321 8.59 -24.02 6.05
CA GLN A 321 7.54 -23.01 6.13
C GLN A 321 7.66 -21.95 5.02
N ASN A 322 8.85 -21.38 4.77
CA ASN A 322 9.06 -20.40 3.72
C ASN A 322 8.70 -20.98 2.34
N SER A 323 9.05 -22.25 2.09
CA SER A 323 8.65 -22.93 0.85
C SER A 323 7.13 -23.06 0.74
N CYS A 324 6.44 -23.39 1.84
CA CYS A 324 4.97 -23.44 1.86
C CYS A 324 4.37 -22.05 1.60
N GLU A 325 4.85 -21.01 2.28
CA GLU A 325 4.37 -19.64 2.10
C GLU A 325 4.60 -19.13 0.66
N ASN A 326 5.77 -19.40 0.09
CA ASN A 326 6.09 -19.02 -1.28
C ASN A 326 5.19 -19.76 -2.29
N SER A 327 4.91 -21.04 -2.06
CA SER A 327 3.98 -21.78 -2.94
C SER A 327 2.55 -21.21 -2.89
N ILE A 328 2.10 -20.67 -1.75
CA ILE A 328 0.81 -19.96 -1.65
C ILE A 328 0.87 -18.64 -2.43
N LYS A 329 1.92 -17.83 -2.21
CA LYS A 329 2.12 -16.55 -2.91
C LYS A 329 2.13 -16.73 -4.43
N GLN A 330 2.75 -17.79 -4.92
CA GLN A 330 2.86 -18.13 -6.34
C GLN A 330 1.61 -18.84 -6.90
N GLY A 331 0.63 -19.19 -6.07
CA GLY A 331 -0.53 -19.97 -6.51
C GLY A 331 -0.20 -21.42 -6.88
N ASN A 332 0.95 -21.95 -6.47
CA ASN A 332 1.40 -23.30 -6.76
C ASN A 332 0.80 -24.33 -5.79
N VAL A 333 -0.48 -24.65 -6.00
CA VAL A 333 -1.23 -25.62 -5.17
C VAL A 333 -0.58 -27.01 -5.17
N THR A 334 0.05 -27.42 -6.27
CA THR A 334 0.68 -28.74 -6.41
C THR A 334 1.92 -28.86 -5.52
N GLU A 335 2.79 -27.85 -5.56
CA GLU A 335 3.97 -27.80 -4.69
C GLU A 335 3.54 -27.73 -3.21
N PHE A 336 2.57 -26.86 -2.89
CA PHE A 336 2.03 -26.75 -1.55
C PHE A 336 1.50 -28.08 -1.00
N SER A 337 0.68 -28.79 -1.79
CA SER A 337 0.15 -30.11 -1.42
C SER A 337 1.28 -31.13 -1.21
N THR A 338 2.32 -31.07 -2.01
CA THR A 338 3.48 -31.95 -1.90
C THR A 338 4.26 -31.66 -0.61
N LEU A 339 4.50 -30.38 -0.31
CA LEU A 339 5.18 -29.94 0.90
C LEU A 339 4.42 -30.36 2.18
N LEU A 340 3.09 -30.21 2.20
CA LEU A 340 2.27 -30.63 3.34
C LEU A 340 2.24 -32.16 3.55
N SER A 341 2.46 -32.95 2.49
CA SER A 341 2.54 -34.41 2.60
C SER A 341 3.80 -34.90 3.33
N MET A 342 4.85 -34.07 3.42
CA MET A 342 6.15 -34.43 4.02
C MET A 342 6.12 -34.56 5.56
N ARG A 343 4.97 -34.34 6.20
CA ARG A 343 4.76 -34.42 7.68
C ARG A 343 5.71 -33.55 8.52
N ASN A 344 6.17 -32.43 7.97
CA ASN A 344 6.90 -31.41 8.74
C ASN A 344 5.91 -30.49 9.46
N LYS A 345 6.30 -30.00 10.65
CA LYS A 345 5.50 -29.03 11.42
C LYS A 345 5.94 -27.58 11.08
N PRO A 346 5.00 -26.66 10.76
CA PRO A 346 5.33 -25.25 10.59
C PRO A 346 5.90 -24.66 11.88
N ALA A 347 6.86 -23.75 11.74
CA ALA A 347 7.37 -22.99 12.88
C ALA A 347 6.33 -21.98 13.40
N ASN A 348 5.54 -21.39 12.49
CA ASN A 348 4.44 -20.48 12.76
C ASN A 348 3.23 -20.83 11.88
N PHE A 349 2.38 -21.73 12.38
CA PHE A 349 1.17 -22.14 11.67
C PHE A 349 0.22 -20.97 11.38
N ASN A 350 0.15 -20.00 12.28
CA ASN A 350 -0.79 -18.90 12.16
C ASN A 350 -0.49 -18.00 10.95
N GLU A 351 0.80 -17.81 10.67
CA GLU A 351 1.31 -17.05 9.55
C GLU A 351 1.05 -17.78 8.24
N LEU A 352 1.38 -19.07 8.16
CA LEU A 352 1.09 -19.91 7.00
C LEU A 352 -0.41 -19.91 6.65
N LEU A 353 -1.26 -20.08 7.66
CA LEU A 353 -2.70 -20.03 7.51
C LEU A 353 -3.19 -18.64 7.10
N GLY A 354 -2.55 -17.58 7.63
CA GLY A 354 -2.80 -16.20 7.23
C GLY A 354 -2.59 -15.96 5.73
N TYR A 355 -1.57 -16.56 5.13
CA TYR A 355 -1.37 -16.53 3.67
C TYR A 355 -2.48 -17.25 2.93
N ALA A 356 -2.85 -18.46 3.37
CA ALA A 356 -3.89 -19.24 2.72
C ALA A 356 -5.26 -18.55 2.77
N VAL A 357 -5.63 -17.94 3.92
CA VAL A 357 -6.88 -17.18 4.09
C VAL A 357 -6.96 -15.95 3.18
N ARG A 358 -5.81 -15.36 2.85
CA ARG A 358 -5.74 -14.19 1.98
C ARG A 358 -5.51 -14.55 0.51
N SER A 359 -5.30 -15.81 0.20
CA SER A 359 -5.14 -16.28 -1.17
C SER A 359 -6.46 -16.27 -1.93
N THR A 360 -6.41 -16.06 -3.24
CA THR A 360 -7.60 -16.16 -4.11
C THR A 360 -8.07 -17.61 -4.25
N ASP A 361 -7.18 -18.59 -4.08
CA ASP A 361 -7.49 -19.99 -4.34
C ASP A 361 -7.92 -20.73 -3.05
N PRO A 362 -9.20 -21.11 -2.91
CA PRO A 362 -9.68 -21.81 -1.73
C PRO A 362 -9.07 -23.20 -1.55
N ARG A 363 -8.39 -23.76 -2.57
CA ARG A 363 -7.72 -25.06 -2.46
C ARG A 363 -6.61 -25.06 -1.41
N PHE A 364 -5.88 -23.95 -1.22
CA PHE A 364 -4.89 -23.87 -0.15
C PHE A 364 -5.52 -24.10 1.23
N MET A 365 -6.66 -23.47 1.47
CA MET A 365 -7.41 -23.65 2.71
C MET A 365 -7.96 -25.06 2.85
N LYS A 366 -8.55 -25.61 1.78
CA LYS A 366 -9.07 -26.99 1.79
C LYS A 366 -7.98 -28.01 2.06
N ILE A 367 -6.78 -27.84 1.50
CA ILE A 367 -5.64 -28.71 1.78
C ILE A 367 -5.24 -28.61 3.24
N LEU A 368 -5.10 -27.39 3.80
CA LEU A 368 -4.80 -27.20 5.22
C LEU A 368 -5.86 -27.82 6.13
N LEU A 369 -7.14 -27.70 5.80
CA LEU A 369 -8.26 -28.32 6.54
C LEU A 369 -8.35 -29.84 6.39
N SER A 370 -7.78 -30.41 5.33
CA SER A 370 -7.67 -31.87 5.15
C SER A 370 -6.40 -32.47 5.77
N SER A 371 -5.54 -31.62 6.32
CA SER A 371 -4.25 -32.01 6.91
C SER A 371 -4.37 -32.24 8.42
N ALA A 372 -3.26 -32.55 9.08
CA ALA A 372 -3.22 -32.72 10.54
C ALA A 372 -3.49 -31.41 11.32
N TYR A 373 -3.65 -30.27 10.66
CA TYR A 373 -3.76 -28.95 11.28
C TYR A 373 -5.19 -28.44 11.51
N THR A 374 -6.23 -29.21 11.15
CA THR A 374 -7.64 -28.81 11.24
C THR A 374 -8.06 -28.34 12.63
N ASP A 375 -7.63 -29.04 13.67
CA ASP A 375 -7.97 -28.71 15.06
C ASP A 375 -7.29 -27.41 15.54
N GLU A 376 -6.13 -27.07 14.97
CA GLU A 376 -5.44 -25.80 15.27
C GLU A 376 -6.21 -24.63 14.64
N ILE A 377 -6.72 -24.77 13.41
CA ILE A 377 -7.51 -23.74 12.70
C ILE A 377 -8.72 -23.27 13.53
N ARG A 378 -9.41 -24.20 14.20
CA ARG A 378 -10.62 -23.92 15.00
C ARG A 378 -10.34 -23.25 16.34
N LYS A 379 -9.11 -23.37 16.87
CA LYS A 379 -8.72 -22.89 18.20
C LYS A 379 -7.85 -21.63 18.17
N THR A 380 -7.27 -21.31 17.02
CA THR A 380 -6.37 -20.17 16.89
C THR A 380 -7.12 -18.84 16.93
N SER A 381 -6.88 -18.07 17.99
CA SER A 381 -7.02 -16.62 17.98
C SER A 381 -5.74 -15.99 17.43
N LEU A 382 -5.87 -15.07 16.48
CA LEU A 382 -4.76 -14.24 16.01
C LEU A 382 -4.45 -13.15 17.04
N PRO A 383 -3.33 -12.42 16.89
CA PRO A 383 -3.11 -11.18 17.64
C PRO A 383 -4.35 -10.26 17.59
N GLN A 384 -4.55 -9.50 18.66
CA GLN A 384 -5.71 -8.60 18.83
C GLN A 384 -7.07 -9.32 18.85
N ASN A 385 -7.09 -10.58 19.30
CA ASN A 385 -8.28 -11.44 19.31
C ASN A 385 -8.98 -11.57 17.95
N ARG A 386 -8.26 -11.32 16.84
CA ARG A 386 -8.81 -11.46 15.49
C ARG A 386 -9.00 -12.94 15.16
N THR A 387 -9.98 -13.24 14.32
CA THR A 387 -10.18 -14.58 13.76
C THR A 387 -9.79 -14.60 12.28
N TYR A 388 -9.60 -15.77 11.70
CA TYR A 388 -9.40 -15.89 10.25
C TYR A 388 -10.57 -15.35 9.43
N LEU A 389 -11.78 -15.32 10.02
CA LEU A 389 -12.94 -14.70 9.40
C LEU A 389 -12.77 -13.18 9.24
N HIS A 390 -12.15 -12.50 10.21
CA HIS A 390 -11.77 -11.08 10.11
C HIS A 390 -10.79 -10.84 8.96
N LEU A 391 -9.77 -11.69 8.84
CA LEU A 391 -8.76 -11.56 7.78
C LEU A 391 -9.37 -11.78 6.38
N ALA A 392 -10.17 -12.83 6.22
CA ALA A 392 -10.87 -13.13 4.97
C ALA A 392 -11.82 -11.97 4.60
N ALA A 393 -12.55 -11.44 5.59
CA ALA A 393 -13.49 -10.36 5.39
C ALA A 393 -12.84 -9.04 5.02
N GLN A 394 -11.81 -8.63 5.78
CA GLN A 394 -11.00 -7.47 5.46
C GLN A 394 -10.39 -7.59 4.06
N SER A 395 -9.97 -8.79 3.66
CA SER A 395 -9.33 -9.06 2.37
C SER A 395 -10.32 -9.43 1.27
N GLY A 396 -11.63 -9.24 1.44
CA GLY A 396 -12.63 -9.52 0.40
C GLY A 396 -12.65 -10.95 -0.16
N ARG A 397 -12.19 -11.95 0.61
CA ARG A 397 -12.03 -13.35 0.16
C ARG A 397 -13.27 -14.18 0.44
N LEU A 398 -14.28 -14.02 -0.42
CA LEU A 398 -15.58 -14.70 -0.25
C LEU A 398 -15.44 -16.23 -0.18
N GLU A 399 -14.69 -16.86 -1.10
CA GLU A 399 -14.56 -18.32 -1.10
C GLU A 399 -13.83 -18.85 0.14
N GLN A 400 -12.93 -18.06 0.72
CA GLN A 400 -12.23 -18.43 1.96
C GLN A 400 -13.17 -18.32 3.17
N LEU A 401 -14.04 -17.31 3.18
CA LEU A 401 -15.12 -17.15 4.16
C LEU A 401 -16.08 -18.34 4.15
N GLU A 402 -16.51 -18.79 2.98
CA GLU A 402 -17.36 -19.97 2.83
C GLU A 402 -16.72 -21.20 3.47
N VAL A 403 -15.44 -21.44 3.19
CA VAL A 403 -14.68 -22.55 3.76
C VAL A 403 -14.56 -22.43 5.29
N LEU A 404 -14.24 -21.25 5.81
CA LEU A 404 -14.10 -21.04 7.26
C LEU A 404 -15.44 -21.21 8.02
N LEU A 405 -16.56 -20.74 7.47
CA LEU A 405 -17.87 -20.90 8.11
C LEU A 405 -18.36 -22.36 8.08
N ALA A 406 -18.05 -23.11 7.01
CA ALA A 406 -18.34 -24.54 6.95
C ALA A 406 -17.61 -25.34 8.06
N GLU A 407 -16.48 -24.83 8.54
CA GLU A 407 -15.72 -25.38 9.66
C GLU A 407 -16.23 -24.91 11.03
N GLY A 408 -17.37 -24.21 11.10
CA GLY A 408 -18.00 -23.82 12.37
C GLY A 408 -17.25 -22.72 13.12
N VAL A 409 -16.49 -21.87 12.42
CA VAL A 409 -15.91 -20.65 13.00
C VAL A 409 -17.04 -19.71 13.43
N GLU A 410 -16.93 -19.15 14.63
CA GLU A 410 -17.92 -18.22 15.19
C GLU A 410 -18.04 -16.96 14.33
N ILE A 411 -19.24 -16.74 13.76
CA ILE A 411 -19.50 -15.66 12.80
C ILE A 411 -19.47 -14.26 13.45
N ASN A 412 -19.88 -14.18 14.72
CA ASN A 412 -20.00 -12.93 15.48
C ASN A 412 -18.84 -12.74 16.48
N ALA A 413 -17.73 -13.45 16.30
CA ALA A 413 -16.53 -13.23 17.10
C ALA A 413 -16.06 -11.78 16.97
N ILE A 414 -15.60 -11.20 18.08
CA ILE A 414 -15.12 -9.81 18.13
C ILE A 414 -13.61 -9.74 18.38
N ASP A 415 -12.95 -8.78 17.73
CA ASP A 415 -11.55 -8.44 17.98
C ASP A 415 -11.38 -7.49 19.20
N ASP A 416 -10.14 -7.08 19.49
CA ASP A 416 -9.80 -6.14 20.58
C ASP A 416 -10.42 -4.74 20.43
N LEU A 417 -11.00 -4.41 19.27
CA LEU A 417 -11.73 -3.17 19.03
C LEU A 417 -13.25 -3.39 19.11
N GLY A 418 -13.71 -4.61 19.37
CA GLY A 418 -15.11 -4.98 19.34
C GLY A 418 -15.67 -5.12 17.92
N ASN A 419 -14.83 -5.11 16.88
CA ASN A 419 -15.28 -5.31 15.51
C ASN A 419 -15.55 -6.80 15.27
N THR A 420 -16.58 -7.08 14.47
CA THR A 420 -16.83 -8.41 13.90
C THR A 420 -16.25 -8.51 12.49
N SER A 421 -16.23 -9.71 11.91
CA SER A 421 -15.88 -9.90 10.50
C SER A 421 -16.74 -9.04 9.54
N LEU A 422 -18.01 -8.78 9.89
CA LEU A 422 -18.89 -7.90 9.10
C LEU A 422 -18.44 -6.42 9.18
N HIS A 423 -17.93 -5.95 10.32
CA HIS A 423 -17.34 -4.62 10.43
C HIS A 423 -16.13 -4.48 9.49
N ASP A 424 -15.25 -5.48 9.48
CA ASP A 424 -14.06 -5.51 8.62
C ASP A 424 -14.44 -5.52 7.12
N ALA A 425 -15.42 -6.33 6.73
CA ALA A 425 -15.91 -6.36 5.35
C ALA A 425 -16.45 -4.98 4.91
N LEU A 426 -17.26 -4.34 5.75
CA LEU A 426 -17.86 -3.04 5.43
C LEU A 426 -16.83 -1.92 5.47
N GLY A 427 -15.87 -1.96 6.41
CA GLY A 427 -14.78 -1.00 6.52
C GLY A 427 -13.83 -1.02 5.34
N SER A 428 -13.59 -2.20 4.75
CA SER A 428 -12.85 -2.35 3.49
C SER A 428 -13.73 -2.22 2.23
N HIS A 429 -15.02 -1.97 2.38
CA HIS A 429 -16.02 -1.92 1.30
C HIS A 429 -16.10 -3.21 0.44
N ALA A 430 -15.82 -4.37 1.05
CA ALA A 430 -15.98 -5.70 0.46
C ALA A 430 -17.47 -6.11 0.48
N LEU A 431 -18.29 -5.44 -0.35
CA LEU A 431 -19.74 -5.54 -0.26
C LEU A 431 -20.30 -6.96 -0.52
N SER A 432 -19.66 -7.75 -1.40
CA SER A 432 -20.06 -9.14 -1.65
C SER A 432 -19.86 -10.03 -0.43
N VAL A 433 -18.76 -9.82 0.31
CA VAL A 433 -18.50 -10.51 1.57
C VAL A 433 -19.52 -10.09 2.63
N ALA A 434 -19.80 -8.79 2.74
CA ALA A 434 -20.77 -8.29 3.71
C ALA A 434 -22.17 -8.87 3.46
N GLU A 435 -22.59 -8.94 2.19
CA GLU A 435 -23.84 -9.58 1.78
C GLU A 435 -23.88 -11.05 2.19
N PHE A 436 -22.80 -11.79 1.93
CA PHE A 436 -22.70 -13.18 2.30
C PHE A 436 -22.78 -13.38 3.82
N LEU A 437 -22.00 -12.64 4.61
CA LEU A 437 -22.05 -12.71 6.07
C LEU A 437 -23.45 -12.46 6.63
N LEU A 438 -24.17 -11.47 6.11
CA LEU A 438 -25.57 -11.22 6.49
C LEU A 438 -26.48 -12.39 6.12
N SER A 439 -26.29 -12.99 4.94
CA SER A 439 -27.06 -14.17 4.52
C SER A 439 -26.82 -15.39 5.42
N GLN A 440 -25.66 -15.45 6.09
CA GLN A 440 -25.30 -16.50 7.05
C GLN A 440 -25.72 -16.15 8.49
N GLY A 441 -26.42 -15.03 8.71
CA GLY A 441 -26.93 -14.65 10.03
C GLY A 441 -25.96 -13.85 10.91
N ALA A 442 -24.96 -13.18 10.32
CA ALA A 442 -24.12 -12.23 11.06
C ALA A 442 -24.99 -11.12 11.71
N ASP A 443 -24.77 -10.86 13.00
CA ASP A 443 -25.52 -9.84 13.73
C ASP A 443 -24.91 -8.46 13.48
N TRP A 444 -25.55 -7.71 12.58
CA TRP A 444 -25.12 -6.36 12.20
C TRP A 444 -25.28 -5.32 13.33
N ARG A 445 -26.01 -5.64 14.40
CA ARG A 445 -26.32 -4.71 15.51
C ARG A 445 -25.25 -4.70 16.60
N ILE A 446 -24.28 -5.62 16.55
CA ILE A 446 -23.15 -5.62 17.47
C ILE A 446 -22.40 -4.31 17.29
N LYS A 447 -22.16 -3.62 18.40
CA LYS A 447 -21.40 -2.36 18.42
C LYS A 447 -19.96 -2.62 18.79
N ASN A 448 -19.06 -2.05 18.01
CA ASN A 448 -17.65 -2.00 18.37
C ASN A 448 -17.41 -1.04 19.56
N TYR A 449 -16.19 -0.98 20.08
CA TYR A 449 -15.85 -0.13 21.23
C TYR A 449 -15.88 1.37 20.92
N GLN A 450 -16.01 1.75 19.65
CA GLN A 450 -16.26 3.13 19.23
C GLN A 450 -17.77 3.46 19.19
N GLY A 451 -18.63 2.49 19.47
CA GLY A 451 -20.09 2.64 19.52
C GLY A 451 -20.79 2.50 18.18
N TYR A 452 -20.07 2.13 17.12
CA TYR A 452 -20.62 1.92 15.78
C TYR A 452 -21.10 0.49 15.61
N ASP A 453 -22.30 0.33 15.07
CA ASP A 453 -22.73 -0.94 14.50
C ASP A 453 -22.32 -1.07 13.02
N CYS A 454 -22.61 -2.21 12.39
CA CYS A 454 -22.24 -2.44 10.99
C CYS A 454 -22.94 -1.47 10.01
N ARG A 455 -24.17 -1.04 10.33
CA ARG A 455 -24.91 -0.08 9.52
C ARG A 455 -24.23 1.28 9.56
N ASP A 456 -23.79 1.73 10.75
CA ASP A 456 -23.05 2.97 10.92
C ASP A 456 -21.75 2.97 10.10
N VAL A 457 -21.02 1.85 10.06
CA VAL A 457 -19.81 1.70 9.24
C VAL A 457 -20.11 1.87 7.76
N LEU A 458 -21.20 1.26 7.25
CA LEU A 458 -21.59 1.35 5.84
C LEU A 458 -22.10 2.75 5.45
N VAL A 459 -22.93 3.35 6.29
CA VAL A 459 -23.53 4.67 6.01
C VAL A 459 -22.46 5.76 6.04
N ASN A 460 -21.53 5.71 7.00
CA ASN A 460 -20.46 6.68 7.16
C ASN A 460 -19.17 6.33 6.39
N HIS A 461 -19.23 5.33 5.50
CA HIS A 461 -18.09 4.92 4.69
C HIS A 461 -17.62 6.06 3.77
N MET A 462 -16.30 6.27 3.68
CA MET A 462 -15.68 7.39 2.96
C MET A 462 -15.98 7.43 1.45
N ILE A 463 -16.22 6.27 0.82
CA ILE A 463 -16.53 6.17 -0.61
C ILE A 463 -17.88 6.83 -0.87
N LYS A 464 -17.86 7.89 -1.68
CA LYS A 464 -19.06 8.62 -2.08
C LYS A 464 -19.87 7.83 -3.11
N VAL A 465 -21.19 8.07 -3.14
CA VAL A 465 -22.11 7.34 -4.03
C VAL A 465 -21.85 7.64 -5.51
N ASP A 466 -21.41 8.85 -5.85
CA ASP A 466 -21.04 9.24 -7.22
C ASP A 466 -19.83 8.47 -7.77
N MET A 467 -18.91 8.04 -6.92
CA MET A 467 -17.77 7.18 -7.28
C MET A 467 -18.16 5.73 -7.55
N LEU A 468 -19.37 5.30 -7.17
CA LEU A 468 -19.82 3.93 -7.32
C LEU A 468 -20.37 3.65 -8.73
N SER A 469 -20.03 2.48 -9.24
CA SER A 469 -20.68 1.89 -10.41
C SER A 469 -22.17 1.63 -10.13
N ALA A 470 -22.98 1.42 -11.17
CA ALA A 470 -24.39 1.08 -11.00
C ALA A 470 -24.59 -0.19 -10.14
N GLN A 471 -23.72 -1.18 -10.29
CA GLN A 471 -23.72 -2.38 -9.45
C GLN A 471 -23.33 -2.07 -8.01
N GLY A 472 -22.29 -1.26 -7.79
CA GLY A 472 -21.85 -0.85 -6.46
C GLY A 472 -22.94 -0.09 -5.69
N LYS A 473 -23.65 0.82 -6.37
CA LYS A 473 -24.81 1.55 -5.80
C LYS A 473 -25.89 0.58 -5.34
N ARG A 474 -26.34 -0.32 -6.23
CA ARG A 474 -27.36 -1.33 -5.93
C ARG A 474 -26.97 -2.22 -4.74
N MET A 475 -25.70 -2.65 -4.70
CA MET A 475 -25.22 -3.50 -3.62
C MET A 475 -25.21 -2.75 -2.28
N ARG A 476 -24.74 -1.50 -2.25
CA ARG A 476 -24.74 -0.67 -1.05
C ARG A 476 -26.17 -0.41 -0.55
N GLU A 477 -27.09 -0.08 -1.44
CA GLU A 477 -28.51 0.10 -1.13
C GLU A 477 -29.14 -1.19 -0.59
N LYS A 478 -28.84 -2.35 -1.20
CA LYS A 478 -29.31 -3.65 -0.73
C LYS A 478 -28.87 -3.93 0.70
N LEU A 479 -27.59 -3.73 1.00
CA LEU A 479 -27.05 -3.93 2.35
C LEU A 479 -27.70 -2.98 3.37
N GLN A 480 -27.91 -1.72 2.99
CA GLN A 480 -28.63 -0.76 3.83
C GLN A 480 -30.06 -1.22 4.13
N MET A 481 -30.79 -1.75 3.15
CA MET A 481 -32.14 -2.27 3.36
C MET A 481 -32.15 -3.51 4.27
N ILE A 482 -31.19 -4.43 4.10
CA ILE A 482 -31.06 -5.61 4.96
C ILE A 482 -30.84 -5.19 6.42
N MET A 483 -30.01 -4.17 6.67
CA MET A 483 -29.74 -3.65 8.02
C MET A 483 -30.79 -2.63 8.52
N MET A 484 -31.95 -2.53 7.87
CA MET A 484 -33.10 -1.76 8.35
C MET A 484 -34.29 -2.66 8.75
N GLN A 485 -34.24 -3.93 8.37
CA GLN A 485 -35.22 -4.96 8.72
C GLN A 485 -34.79 -5.64 10.02
#